data_AF-A0A6V7K0U5-F1
#
_entry.id   AF-A0A6V7K0U5-F1
#
_cell.length_a   1.000
_cell.length_b   1.000
_cell.length_c   1.000
_cell.angle_alpha   90.00
_cell.angle_beta   90.00
_cell.angle_gamma   90.00
#
_symmetry.space_group_name_H-M   'P 1'
#
loop_
_entity.id
_entity.type
_entity.pdbx_description
1 polymer ?
#
loop_
_entity_poly.entity_id
_entity_poly.type
_entity_poly.pdbx_seq_one_letter_code
_entity_poly.pdbx_strand_id
1 'polypeptide(L)'
;RTGYSDCEASGAFPGNSAGSSSNSSLSTRSLDSPSTSLEQVHSTTGHNHTTWDSDIDVEPDPPDWSQGVPEDVLARLSNSEKKRQDVINELFHTERSHVRALKVLSKIFHKPMLEQQILPLDQINLLFSNLDEMLTIHSRFNQAMIRRKKENPCVGDIGDLLLDMFDGEKGEAFERAASTYCAKQQ
;
A
#
# COMPACT_ATOMS: atom_id res chain seq x y z
N ARG A 1 -9.70 70.84 -7.50
CA ARG A 1 -8.75 71.94 -7.19
C ARG A 1 -8.08 71.56 -5.87
N THR A 2 -6.73 71.63 -5.84
CA THR A 2 -5.80 71.56 -4.67
C THR A 2 -5.76 70.23 -3.87
N GLY A 3 -4.65 69.53 -3.62
CA GLY A 3 -3.20 69.76 -3.85
C GLY A 3 -2.41 70.04 -2.55
N TYR A 4 -1.35 69.24 -2.31
CA TYR A 4 -0.17 69.33 -1.36
C TYR A 4 -0.32 68.77 0.08
N SER A 5 0.37 67.66 0.47
CA SER A 5 1.78 67.43 0.97
C SER A 5 1.84 67.50 2.52
N ASP A 6 2.53 66.65 3.33
CA ASP A 6 3.86 66.01 3.22
C ASP A 6 4.13 64.88 4.27
N CYS A 7 5.10 63.99 3.94
CA CYS A 7 6.17 63.30 4.72
C CYS A 7 5.99 62.23 5.85
N GLU A 8 6.52 61.00 5.54
CA GLU A 8 7.42 60.04 6.27
C GLU A 8 7.13 59.53 7.72
N ALA A 9 7.53 58.33 8.19
CA ALA A 9 8.22 57.13 7.66
C ALA A 9 8.06 55.93 8.63
N SER A 10 8.18 54.68 8.10
CA SER A 10 9.06 53.59 8.60
C SER A 10 8.45 52.18 8.48
N GLY A 11 9.20 51.26 7.86
CA GLY A 11 9.09 49.81 8.09
C GLY A 11 8.97 48.93 6.84
N ALA A 12 10.05 48.81 6.05
CA ALA A 12 10.17 47.84 4.97
C ALA A 12 11.03 46.63 5.42
N PHE A 13 10.60 45.41 5.08
CA PHE A 13 11.42 44.19 5.13
C PHE A 13 11.62 43.65 3.69
N PRO A 14 12.86 43.47 3.21
CA PRO A 14 13.15 42.69 2.02
C PRO A 14 13.75 41.31 2.36
N GLY A 15 13.62 40.38 1.41
CA GLY A 15 13.99 38.97 1.54
C GLY A 15 15.43 38.56 1.15
N ASN A 16 15.65 37.26 1.36
CA ASN A 16 16.64 36.30 0.83
C ASN A 16 18.08 36.72 0.49
N SER A 17 19.06 35.99 1.08
CA SER A 17 20.28 35.53 0.41
C SER A 17 20.85 34.26 1.08
N ALA A 18 21.43 33.37 0.28
CA ALA A 18 22.00 32.07 0.67
C ALA A 18 23.40 32.15 1.33
N GLY A 19 23.81 31.08 2.02
CA GLY A 19 25.21 30.87 2.43
C GLY A 19 25.43 29.56 3.21
N SER A 20 26.19 28.62 2.63
CA SER A 20 26.68 27.38 3.25
C SER A 20 27.65 27.64 4.41
N SER A 21 27.69 26.74 5.40
CA SER A 21 28.87 26.49 6.25
C SER A 21 28.77 25.13 6.94
N SER A 22 29.72 24.24 6.65
CA SER A 22 30.04 23.09 7.49
C SER A 22 31.15 23.47 8.48
N ASN A 23 31.13 22.92 9.71
CA ASN A 23 32.31 22.35 10.38
C ASN A 23 31.95 21.59 11.67
N SER A 24 32.71 20.50 11.85
CA SER A 24 32.74 19.40 12.82
C SER A 24 33.12 19.86 14.26
N SER A 25 33.15 19.11 15.37
CA SER A 25 33.07 17.70 15.79
C SER A 25 32.85 17.70 17.31
N LEU A 26 32.18 16.72 17.92
CA LEU A 26 32.54 16.24 19.27
C LEU A 26 32.32 14.73 19.39
N SER A 27 33.36 14.07 19.88
CA SER A 27 33.57 12.62 19.94
C SER A 27 33.07 12.05 21.27
N THR A 28 32.38 10.90 21.25
CA THR A 28 32.27 10.00 22.41
C THR A 28 32.51 8.54 21.99
N ARG A 29 33.78 8.16 22.08
CA ARG A 29 34.36 6.90 22.58
C ARG A 29 33.33 5.82 23.02
N SER A 30 33.37 4.63 22.40
CA SER A 30 33.92 3.39 23.03
C SER A 30 33.40 2.08 22.41
N LEU A 31 34.37 1.23 22.05
CA LEU A 31 34.42 -0.24 22.21
C LEU A 31 33.43 -1.13 21.44
N ASP A 32 33.91 -1.80 20.40
CA ASP A 32 34.05 -3.27 20.45
C ASP A 32 35.17 -3.77 19.52
N SER A 33 35.76 -4.90 19.90
CA SER A 33 37.03 -5.48 19.44
C SER A 33 36.91 -6.39 18.19
N PRO A 34 38.03 -6.83 17.59
CA PRO A 34 38.08 -7.46 16.26
C PRO A 34 38.10 -9.00 16.29
N SER A 35 37.54 -9.66 15.28
CA SER A 35 37.88 -11.03 14.84
C SER A 35 37.35 -11.27 13.42
N THR A 36 38.22 -11.29 12.40
CA THR A 36 38.87 -12.47 11.77
C THR A 36 37.94 -13.39 10.98
N SER A 37 38.16 -13.39 9.65
CA SER A 37 37.88 -14.40 8.63
C SER A 37 37.12 -15.67 8.99
N LEU A 38 36.12 -15.98 8.16
CA LEU A 38 35.93 -17.34 7.63
C LEU A 38 35.24 -17.28 6.26
N GLU A 39 36.03 -17.56 5.22
CA GLU A 39 35.53 -17.88 3.89
C GLU A 39 34.72 -19.19 3.92
N GLN A 40 33.69 -19.20 3.06
CA GLN A 40 33.33 -20.33 2.20
C GLN A 40 32.90 -21.66 2.87
N VAL A 41 31.58 -21.84 2.92
CA VAL A 41 30.96 -23.17 2.91
C VAL A 41 30.09 -23.27 1.64
N HIS A 42 30.65 -23.90 0.61
CA HIS A 42 29.86 -24.48 -0.49
C HIS A 42 29.77 -25.98 -0.26
N SER A 43 28.56 -26.46 0.02
CA SER A 43 28.05 -27.84 -0.13
C SER A 43 26.64 -27.83 0.49
N THR A 44 25.55 -28.34 -0.06
CA THR A 44 25.21 -29.07 -1.29
C THR A 44 23.68 -29.06 -1.32
N THR A 45 23.11 -28.81 -2.49
CA THR A 45 21.78 -29.24 -2.96
C THR A 45 20.67 -29.42 -1.90
N GLY A 46 19.91 -28.36 -1.70
CA GLY A 46 18.66 -28.36 -0.96
C GLY A 46 17.99 -26.99 -1.07
N HIS A 47 17.77 -26.52 -2.31
CA HIS A 47 17.03 -25.28 -2.56
C HIS A 47 15.57 -25.45 -2.14
N ASN A 48 15.30 -25.38 -0.84
CA ASN A 48 14.02 -24.84 -0.36
C ASN A 48 14.14 -23.32 -0.47
N HIS A 49 14.25 -22.84 -1.71
CA HIS A 49 13.93 -21.45 -2.01
C HIS A 49 12.43 -21.37 -1.79
N THR A 50 12.02 -21.06 -0.56
CA THR A 50 10.67 -20.54 -0.35
C THR A 50 10.61 -19.30 -1.21
N THR A 51 9.99 -19.43 -2.37
CA THR A 51 9.65 -18.33 -3.26
C THR A 51 8.89 -17.32 -2.42
N TRP A 52 9.59 -16.35 -1.84
CA TRP A 52 8.97 -15.18 -1.25
C TRP A 52 8.39 -14.43 -2.44
N ASP A 53 7.14 -14.79 -2.71
CA ASP A 53 6.26 -14.26 -3.72
C ASP A 53 6.26 -12.74 -3.59
N SER A 54 6.61 -12.02 -4.65
CA SER A 54 6.62 -10.54 -4.69
C SER A 54 5.29 -9.93 -4.24
N ASP A 55 4.22 -10.73 -4.27
CA ASP A 55 2.89 -10.41 -3.76
C ASP A 55 2.83 -10.15 -2.24
N ILE A 56 3.86 -10.50 -1.45
CA ILE A 56 3.90 -10.30 0.00
C ILE A 56 4.66 -9.01 0.39
N ASP A 57 5.54 -8.51 -0.47
CA ASP A 57 6.38 -7.36 -0.13
C ASP A 57 5.55 -6.08 -0.01
N VAL A 58 5.85 -5.25 0.98
CA VAL A 58 5.07 -4.04 1.29
C VAL A 58 5.31 -3.02 0.19
N GLU A 59 4.24 -2.61 -0.50
CA GLU A 59 4.34 -1.46 -1.39
C GLU A 59 4.29 -0.17 -0.58
N PRO A 60 5.17 0.81 -0.89
CA PRO A 60 5.05 2.17 -0.37
C PRO A 60 3.79 2.87 -0.92
N ASP A 61 3.61 4.14 -0.51
CA ASP A 61 2.48 5.04 -0.82
C ASP A 61 1.84 4.85 -2.21
N PRO A 62 0.52 5.11 -2.35
CA PRO A 62 -0.19 4.90 -3.60
C PRO A 62 0.55 5.55 -4.77
N PRO A 63 0.87 4.78 -5.84
CA PRO A 63 1.64 5.31 -6.95
C PRO A 63 0.85 6.44 -7.61
N ASP A 64 1.53 7.55 -7.89
CA ASP A 64 0.95 8.67 -8.64
C ASP A 64 0.46 8.16 -10.00
N TRP A 65 -0.87 8.11 -10.16
CA TRP A 65 -1.50 7.55 -11.34
C TRP A 65 -1.21 8.37 -12.60
N SER A 66 -0.85 9.64 -12.44
CA SER A 66 -0.54 10.53 -13.55
C SER A 66 0.78 10.17 -14.25
N GLN A 67 1.71 9.47 -13.57
CA GLN A 67 3.00 9.04 -14.15
C GLN A 67 2.85 8.09 -15.35
N GLY A 68 1.71 7.38 -15.44
CA GLY A 68 1.40 6.46 -16.54
C GLY A 68 0.55 7.07 -17.65
N VAL A 69 0.22 8.37 -17.57
CA VAL A 69 -0.71 9.04 -18.48
C VAL A 69 0.02 10.14 -19.24
N PRO A 70 -0.10 10.21 -20.58
CA PRO A 70 0.49 11.28 -21.38
C PRO A 70 0.05 12.69 -20.90
N GLU A 71 0.98 13.64 -20.91
CA GLU A 71 0.76 15.00 -20.39
C GLU A 71 -0.38 15.73 -21.14
N ASP A 72 -0.51 15.50 -22.45
CA ASP A 72 -1.59 16.04 -23.28
C ASP A 72 -2.97 15.51 -22.84
N VAL A 73 -3.05 14.24 -22.41
CA VAL A 73 -4.26 13.66 -21.86
C VAL A 73 -4.57 14.27 -20.50
N LEU A 74 -3.59 14.35 -19.60
CA LEU A 74 -3.75 14.96 -18.27
C LEU A 74 -4.19 16.42 -18.33
N ALA A 75 -3.66 17.19 -19.29
CA ALA A 75 -4.00 18.59 -19.49
C ALA A 75 -5.46 18.78 -19.95
N ARG A 76 -6.04 17.78 -20.63
CA ARG A 76 -7.42 17.80 -21.11
C ARG A 76 -8.45 17.35 -20.08
N LEU A 77 -8.02 16.75 -18.97
CA LEU A 77 -8.93 16.32 -17.90
C LEU A 77 -9.39 17.50 -17.05
N SER A 78 -10.68 17.52 -16.72
CA SER A 78 -11.22 18.45 -15.74
C SER A 78 -10.69 18.14 -14.33
N ASN A 79 -10.72 19.13 -13.42
CA ASN A 79 -10.33 18.91 -12.02
C ASN A 79 -11.19 17.83 -11.34
N SER A 80 -12.48 17.74 -11.69
CA SER A 80 -13.37 16.70 -11.18
C SER A 80 -12.95 15.31 -11.65
N GLU A 81 -12.51 15.17 -12.89
CA GLU A 81 -12.07 13.88 -13.42
C GLU A 81 -10.72 13.47 -12.82
N LYS A 82 -9.79 14.41 -12.64
CA LYS A 82 -8.53 14.15 -11.92
C LYS A 82 -8.80 13.64 -10.50
N LYS A 83 -9.73 14.28 -9.78
CA LYS A 83 -10.12 13.84 -8.44
C LYS A 83 -10.80 12.47 -8.44
N ARG A 84 -11.59 12.15 -9.47
CA ARG A 84 -12.19 10.83 -9.65
C ARG A 84 -11.10 9.77 -9.86
N GLN A 85 -10.11 10.04 -10.70
CA GLN A 85 -8.96 9.16 -10.90
C GLN A 85 -8.16 8.95 -9.61
N ASP A 86 -7.95 10.00 -8.79
CA ASP A 86 -7.28 9.86 -7.48
C ASP A 86 -7.99 8.81 -6.61
N VAL A 87 -9.31 8.95 -6.43
CA VAL A 87 -10.11 8.06 -5.56
C VAL A 87 -10.13 6.63 -6.09
N ILE A 88 -10.21 6.44 -7.40
CA ILE A 88 -10.18 5.10 -8.01
C ILE A 88 -8.82 4.44 -7.82
N ASN A 89 -7.73 5.19 -8.03
CA ASN A 89 -6.40 4.65 -7.84
C ASN A 89 -6.10 4.36 -6.37
N GLU A 90 -6.62 5.18 -5.46
CA GLU A 90 -6.58 4.92 -4.02
C GLU A 90 -7.30 3.60 -3.69
N LEU A 91 -8.55 3.43 -4.15
CA LEU A 91 -9.32 2.18 -3.97
C LEU A 91 -8.55 0.95 -4.47
N PHE A 92 -7.97 1.03 -5.67
CA PHE A 92 -7.23 -0.08 -6.27
C PHE A 92 -5.98 -0.41 -5.46
N HIS A 93 -5.29 0.62 -4.98
CA HIS A 93 -4.09 0.47 -4.16
C HIS A 93 -4.43 -0.12 -2.79
N THR A 94 -5.42 0.44 -2.08
CA THR A 94 -5.81 -0.02 -0.74
C THR A 94 -6.32 -1.45 -0.76
N GLU A 95 -7.07 -1.84 -1.78
CA GLU A 95 -7.53 -3.23 -1.93
C GLU A 95 -6.36 -4.19 -2.17
N ARG A 96 -5.40 -3.81 -3.02
CA ARG A 96 -4.20 -4.64 -3.26
C ARG A 96 -3.42 -4.84 -1.96
N SER A 97 -3.26 -3.78 -1.18
CA SER A 97 -2.63 -3.84 0.14
C SER A 97 -3.44 -4.71 1.12
N HIS A 98 -4.78 -4.66 1.05
CA HIS A 98 -5.64 -5.52 1.85
C HIS A 98 -5.48 -7.02 1.49
N VAL A 99 -5.52 -7.36 0.20
CA VAL A 99 -5.28 -8.72 -0.29
C VAL A 99 -3.91 -9.24 0.12
N ARG A 100 -2.86 -8.40 0.05
CA ARG A 100 -1.52 -8.73 0.55
C ARG A 100 -1.55 -9.10 2.04
N ALA A 101 -2.20 -8.30 2.87
CA ALA A 101 -2.33 -8.57 4.30
C ALA A 101 -3.04 -9.92 4.56
N LEU A 102 -4.13 -10.20 3.84
CA LEU A 102 -4.82 -11.49 3.91
C LEU A 102 -3.93 -12.66 3.46
N LYS A 103 -3.13 -12.48 2.40
CA LYS A 103 -2.14 -13.48 1.95
C LYS A 103 -1.07 -13.74 3.01
N VAL A 104 -0.59 -12.70 3.70
CA VAL A 104 0.35 -12.83 4.82
C VAL A 104 -0.27 -13.63 5.95
N LEU A 105 -1.49 -13.26 6.38
CA LEU A 105 -2.24 -14.01 7.40
C LEU A 105 -2.39 -15.49 7.01
N SER A 106 -2.73 -15.77 5.75
CA SER A 106 -2.91 -17.14 5.27
C SER A 106 -1.59 -17.93 5.19
N LYS A 107 -0.58 -17.38 4.51
CA LYS A 107 0.66 -18.10 4.16
C LYS A 107 1.66 -18.19 5.31
N ILE A 108 1.75 -17.14 6.14
CA ILE A 108 2.78 -17.03 7.18
C ILE A 108 2.26 -17.52 8.53
N PHE A 109 0.94 -17.42 8.77
CA PHE A 109 0.35 -17.80 10.06
C PHE A 109 -0.60 -18.99 9.93
N HIS A 110 -1.72 -18.85 9.21
CA HIS A 110 -2.78 -19.86 9.18
C HIS A 110 -2.30 -21.24 8.71
N LYS A 111 -1.69 -21.32 7.52
CA LYS A 111 -1.21 -22.59 6.95
C LYS A 111 -0.10 -23.25 7.78
N PRO A 112 0.97 -22.55 8.18
CA PRO A 112 1.98 -23.14 9.06
C PRO A 112 1.41 -23.63 10.38
N MET A 113 0.47 -22.90 11.00
CA MET A 113 -0.17 -23.33 12.25
C MET A 113 -1.00 -24.61 12.09
N LEU A 114 -1.70 -24.77 10.95
CA LEU A 114 -2.42 -26.00 10.62
C LEU A 114 -1.47 -27.18 10.37
N GLU A 115 -0.45 -26.98 9.54
CA GLU A 115 0.49 -28.03 9.13
C GLU A 115 1.34 -28.55 10.30
N GLN A 116 1.79 -27.64 11.16
CA GLN A 116 2.62 -27.96 12.32
C GLN A 116 1.81 -28.27 13.58
N GLN A 117 0.48 -28.19 13.51
CA GLN A 117 -0.44 -28.43 14.63
C GLN A 117 -0.06 -27.64 15.89
N ILE A 118 0.31 -26.36 15.70
CA ILE A 118 0.75 -25.48 16.80
C ILE A 118 -0.36 -25.29 17.83
N LEU A 119 -1.62 -25.31 17.38
CA LEU A 119 -2.82 -25.23 18.21
C LEU A 119 -3.85 -26.28 17.78
N PRO A 120 -4.79 -26.64 18.66
CA PRO A 120 -5.98 -27.37 18.29
C PRO A 120 -6.76 -26.70 17.14
N LEU A 121 -7.34 -27.50 16.25
CA LEU A 121 -8.01 -27.02 15.04
C LEU A 121 -9.15 -26.04 15.33
N ASP A 122 -9.91 -26.27 16.39
CA ASP A 122 -10.99 -25.39 16.86
C ASP A 122 -10.47 -23.99 17.25
N GLN A 123 -9.30 -23.91 17.87
CA GLN A 123 -8.66 -22.63 18.21
C GLN A 123 -8.10 -21.92 16.99
N ILE A 124 -7.52 -22.65 16.03
CA ILE A 124 -7.06 -22.08 14.75
C ILE A 124 -8.26 -21.51 13.97
N ASN A 125 -9.36 -22.27 13.90
CA ASN A 125 -10.60 -21.83 13.27
C ASN A 125 -11.23 -20.63 13.98
N LEU A 126 -11.05 -20.49 15.29
CA LEU A 126 -11.48 -19.31 16.03
C LEU A 126 -10.66 -18.07 15.63
N LEU A 127 -9.34 -18.22 15.50
CA LEU A 127 -8.41 -17.13 15.16
C LEU A 127 -8.53 -16.67 13.70
N PHE A 128 -8.71 -17.59 12.76
CA PHE A 128 -8.78 -17.33 11.31
C PHE A 128 -10.14 -17.72 10.73
N SER A 129 -11.22 -17.30 11.37
CA SER A 129 -12.58 -17.63 10.93
C SER A 129 -12.83 -17.13 9.51
N ASN A 130 -13.05 -18.07 8.58
CA ASN A 130 -13.40 -17.80 7.20
C ASN A 130 -12.36 -16.99 6.38
N LEU A 131 -11.09 -17.04 6.78
CA LEU A 131 -10.01 -16.32 6.10
C LEU A 131 -9.86 -16.71 4.62
N ASP A 132 -10.01 -17.99 4.27
CA ASP A 132 -9.80 -18.46 2.89
C ASP A 132 -10.89 -17.96 1.93
N GLU A 133 -12.15 -17.92 2.37
CA GLU A 133 -13.25 -17.35 1.58
C GLU A 133 -13.06 -15.83 1.41
N MET A 134 -12.71 -15.13 2.50
CA MET A 134 -12.42 -13.69 2.47
C MET A 134 -11.29 -13.36 1.49
N LEU A 135 -10.18 -14.08 1.58
CA LEU A 135 -9.04 -13.93 0.67
C LEU A 135 -9.44 -14.21 -0.77
N THR A 136 -10.30 -15.19 -1.03
CA THR A 136 -10.78 -15.53 -2.38
C THR A 136 -11.61 -14.40 -2.98
N ILE A 137 -12.56 -13.85 -2.22
CA ILE A 137 -13.44 -12.76 -2.68
C ILE A 137 -12.62 -11.51 -3.02
N HIS A 138 -11.79 -11.06 -2.08
CA HIS A 138 -10.94 -9.87 -2.27
C HIS A 138 -9.90 -10.08 -3.38
N SER A 139 -9.30 -11.27 -3.49
CA SER A 139 -8.37 -11.56 -4.59
C SER A 139 -9.04 -11.46 -5.96
N ARG A 140 -10.28 -11.96 -6.10
CA ARG A 140 -11.05 -11.84 -7.35
C ARG A 140 -11.34 -10.38 -7.70
N PHE A 141 -11.79 -9.60 -6.71
CA PHE A 141 -12.08 -8.18 -6.91
C PHE A 141 -10.83 -7.40 -7.31
N ASN A 142 -9.71 -7.61 -6.60
CA ASN A 142 -8.42 -7.02 -6.91
C ASN A 142 -7.93 -7.37 -8.32
N GLN A 143 -8.05 -8.63 -8.74
CA GLN A 143 -7.69 -9.04 -10.10
C GLN A 143 -8.50 -8.34 -11.18
N ALA A 144 -9.79 -8.08 -10.93
CA ALA A 144 -10.63 -7.33 -11.86
C ALA A 144 -10.17 -5.86 -11.97
N MET A 145 -9.80 -5.24 -10.85
CA MET A 145 -9.25 -3.88 -10.83
C MET A 145 -7.89 -3.77 -11.52
N ILE A 146 -6.98 -4.74 -11.29
CA ILE A 146 -5.68 -4.80 -11.99
C ILE A 146 -5.89 -4.88 -13.51
N ARG A 147 -6.84 -5.70 -13.95
CA ARG A 147 -7.18 -5.84 -15.37
C ARG A 147 -7.70 -4.53 -15.96
N ARG A 148 -8.65 -3.89 -15.26
CA ARG A 148 -9.22 -2.59 -15.67
C ARG A 148 -8.15 -1.51 -15.82
N LYS A 149 -7.22 -1.41 -14.86
CA LYS A 149 -6.10 -0.46 -14.91
C LYS A 149 -5.10 -0.77 -16.02
N LYS A 150 -4.88 -2.05 -16.32
CA LYS A 150 -3.99 -2.49 -17.41
C LYS A 150 -4.58 -2.19 -18.78
N GLU A 151 -5.90 -2.30 -18.93
CA GLU A 151 -6.61 -1.97 -20.18
C GLU A 151 -6.56 -0.47 -20.48
N ASN A 152 -6.67 0.38 -19.46
CA ASN A 152 -6.55 1.84 -19.60
C ASN A 152 -5.96 2.49 -18.33
N PRO A 153 -4.83 3.19 -18.42
CA PRO A 153 -4.27 3.95 -17.29
C PRO A 153 -5.21 5.02 -16.73
N CYS A 154 -6.04 5.63 -17.60
CA CYS A 154 -7.12 6.53 -17.19
C CYS A 154 -8.41 5.71 -17.09
N VAL A 155 -8.71 5.24 -15.88
CA VAL A 155 -9.78 4.25 -15.66
C VAL A 155 -11.14 4.87 -15.92
N GLY A 156 -11.95 4.25 -16.78
CA GLY A 156 -13.32 4.71 -17.09
C GLY A 156 -14.31 4.44 -15.96
N ASP A 157 -15.49 3.95 -16.33
CA ASP A 157 -16.48 3.50 -15.36
C ASP A 157 -15.99 2.26 -14.59
N ILE A 158 -16.36 2.19 -13.32
CA ILE A 158 -16.06 1.08 -12.40
C ILE A 158 -17.32 0.56 -11.70
N GLY A 159 -18.51 1.10 -12.02
CA GLY A 159 -19.76 0.69 -11.39
C GLY A 159 -20.03 -0.81 -11.55
N ASP A 160 -19.67 -1.38 -12.70
CA ASP A 160 -19.75 -2.82 -12.96
C ASP A 160 -18.91 -3.66 -11.98
N LEU A 161 -17.69 -3.21 -11.66
CA LEU A 161 -16.81 -3.88 -10.69
C LEU A 161 -17.40 -3.82 -9.28
N LEU A 162 -17.94 -2.68 -8.89
CA LEU A 162 -18.53 -2.48 -7.57
C LEU A 162 -19.81 -3.30 -7.41
N LEU A 163 -20.68 -3.31 -8.41
CA LEU A 163 -21.89 -4.13 -8.40
C LEU A 163 -21.55 -5.63 -8.41
N ASP A 164 -20.52 -6.06 -9.15
CA ASP A 164 -20.10 -7.47 -9.12
C ASP A 164 -19.65 -7.93 -7.72
N MET A 165 -19.07 -7.03 -6.91
CA MET A 165 -18.64 -7.36 -5.56
C MET A 165 -19.76 -7.23 -4.53
N PHE A 166 -20.55 -6.17 -4.60
CA PHE A 166 -21.43 -5.74 -3.50
C PHE A 166 -22.92 -5.94 -3.77
N ASP A 167 -23.32 -6.33 -4.99
CA ASP A 167 -24.73 -6.50 -5.35
C ASP A 167 -25.08 -7.96 -5.69
N GLY A 168 -26.37 -8.27 -5.61
CA GLY A 168 -26.93 -9.60 -5.88
C GLY A 168 -26.32 -10.72 -5.03
N GLU A 169 -26.28 -11.93 -5.59
CA GLU A 169 -25.80 -13.13 -4.91
C GLU A 169 -24.34 -12.99 -4.43
N LYS A 170 -23.49 -12.26 -5.18
CA LYS A 170 -22.10 -12.03 -4.80
C LYS A 170 -21.98 -11.07 -3.61
N GLY A 171 -22.81 -10.02 -3.57
CA GLY A 171 -22.91 -9.11 -2.43
C GLY A 171 -23.37 -9.84 -1.16
N GLU A 172 -24.42 -10.65 -1.25
CA GLU A 172 -24.92 -11.46 -0.13
C GLU A 172 -23.86 -12.48 0.35
N ALA A 173 -23.10 -13.08 -0.58
CA ALA A 173 -22.00 -13.96 -0.24
C ALA A 173 -20.87 -13.20 0.49
N PHE A 174 -20.51 -12.01 0.01
CA PHE A 174 -19.52 -11.16 0.67
C PHE A 174 -19.97 -10.76 2.08
N GLU A 175 -21.23 -10.33 2.26
CA GLU A 175 -21.78 -9.98 3.56
C GLU A 175 -21.69 -11.14 4.56
N ARG A 176 -22.13 -12.34 4.16
CA ARG A 176 -22.03 -13.54 5.00
C ARG A 176 -20.58 -13.88 5.34
N ALA A 177 -19.69 -13.80 4.36
CA ALA A 177 -18.28 -14.10 4.56
C ALA A 177 -17.63 -13.09 5.53
N ALA A 178 -17.92 -11.80 5.35
CA ALA A 178 -17.41 -10.70 6.18
C ALA A 178 -17.97 -10.77 7.60
N SER A 179 -19.26 -11.02 7.74
CA SER A 179 -19.90 -11.23 9.05
C SER A 179 -19.22 -12.35 9.83
N THR A 180 -18.97 -13.49 9.18
CA THR A 180 -18.29 -14.63 9.81
C THR A 180 -16.84 -14.31 10.18
N TYR A 181 -16.13 -13.61 9.30
CA TYR A 181 -14.73 -13.21 9.51
C TYR A 181 -14.58 -12.22 10.68
N CYS A 182 -15.48 -11.23 10.76
CA CYS A 182 -15.44 -10.18 11.78
C CYS A 182 -16.08 -10.60 13.11
N ALA A 183 -16.98 -11.59 13.14
CA ALA A 183 -17.73 -11.98 14.34
C ALA A 183 -16.85 -12.38 15.54
N LYS A 184 -15.60 -12.74 15.31
CA LYS A 184 -14.66 -13.23 16.33
C LYS A 184 -13.44 -12.33 16.52
N GLN A 185 -13.41 -11.17 15.87
CA GLN A 185 -12.40 -10.14 16.11
C GLN A 185 -12.84 -9.30 17.32
N GLN A 186 -12.01 -9.23 18.36
CA GLN A 186 -12.22 -8.42 19.57
C GLN A 186 -11.48 -7.10 19.48
#